data_AF-A0A8J8CN98-F1
#
_entry.id   AF-A0A8J8CN98-F1
#
_cell.length_a   1.000
_cell.length_b   1.000
_cell.length_c   1.000
_cell.angle_alpha   90.00
_cell.angle_beta   90.00
_cell.angle_gamma   90.00
#
_symmetry.space_group_name_H-M   'P 1'
#
loop_
_entity.id
_entity.type
_entity.pdbx_description
1 polymer ?
#
loop_
_entity_poly.entity_id
_entity_poly.type
_entity_poly.pdbx_seq_one_letter_code
_entity_poly.pdbx_strand_id
1 'polypeptide(L)'
;MEVTLDTINEFASILIKRGFGLYGDDKMMKICQDSGIACDTDGTFSHITEENKLEVIKELIINYAKFNLPAKMTSLVLAKKYGIPIPEELKSKGKHKSKYRVKFESIK
;
A
#
# COMPACT_ATOMS: atom_id res chain seq x y z
N MET A 1 16.49 -9.64 5.15
CA MET A 1 15.74 -10.53 4.25
C MET A 1 15.82 -9.89 2.88
N GLU A 2 16.37 -10.60 1.91
CA GLU A 2 16.35 -10.14 0.53
C GLU A 2 14.94 -10.27 -0.01
N VAL A 3 14.43 -9.19 -0.60
CA VAL A 3 13.11 -9.18 -1.22
C VAL A 3 13.25 -9.75 -2.63
N THR A 4 12.75 -10.97 -2.82
CA THR A 4 12.75 -11.65 -4.13
C THR A 4 11.64 -11.12 -5.03
N LEU A 5 11.78 -11.22 -6.35
CA LEU A 5 10.71 -10.86 -7.28
C LEU A 5 9.41 -11.65 -7.01
N ASP A 6 9.51 -12.92 -6.62
CA ASP A 6 8.34 -13.74 -6.29
C ASP A 6 7.53 -13.18 -5.13
N THR A 7 8.20 -12.71 -4.07
CA THR A 7 7.53 -12.13 -2.90
C THR A 7 6.87 -10.79 -3.24
N ILE A 8 7.47 -10.00 -4.15
CA ILE A 8 6.87 -8.76 -4.66
C ILE A 8 5.67 -9.05 -5.54
N ASN A 9 5.76 -10.04 -6.44
CA ASN A 9 4.65 -10.44 -7.29
C ASN A 9 3.48 -10.99 -6.47
N GLU A 10 3.76 -11.81 -5.45
CA GLU A 10 2.71 -12.30 -4.55
C GLU A 10 2.04 -11.13 -3.80
N PHE A 11 2.83 -10.21 -3.24
CA PHE A 11 2.31 -9.01 -2.58
C PHE A 11 1.46 -8.15 -3.51
N ALA A 12 1.97 -7.84 -4.71
CA ALA A 12 1.27 -7.03 -5.69
C ALA A 12 -0.04 -7.69 -6.12
N SER A 13 -0.02 -9.01 -6.37
CA SER A 13 -1.22 -9.78 -6.73
C SER A 13 -2.31 -9.69 -5.66
N ILE A 14 -1.94 -9.79 -4.39
CA ILE A 14 -2.89 -9.73 -3.28
C ILE A 14 -3.43 -8.31 -3.12
N LEU A 15 -2.56 -7.31 -3.23
CA LEU A 15 -2.94 -5.91 -3.10
C LEU A 15 -3.90 -5.49 -4.22
N ILE A 16 -3.58 -5.85 -5.47
CA ILE A 16 -4.36 -5.54 -6.67
C ILE A 16 -5.71 -6.25 -6.62
N LYS A 17 -5.74 -7.57 -6.37
CA LYS A 17 -7.00 -8.33 -6.25
C LYS A 17 -7.92 -7.79 -5.16
N ARG A 18 -7.36 -7.44 -3.99
CA ARG A 18 -8.14 -6.79 -2.93
C ARG A 18 -8.61 -5.40 -3.32
N GLY A 19 -7.77 -4.65 -4.01
CA GLY A 19 -8.08 -3.32 -4.51
C GLY A 19 -9.27 -3.32 -5.46
N PHE A 20 -9.31 -4.23 -6.43
CA PHE A 20 -10.46 -4.43 -7.31
C PHE A 20 -11.74 -4.72 -6.52
N GLY A 21 -11.70 -5.66 -5.58
CA GLY A 21 -12.87 -6.01 -4.77
C GLY A 21 -13.37 -4.90 -3.83
N LEU A 22 -12.49 -4.01 -3.36
CA LEU A 22 -12.83 -2.96 -2.40
C LEU A 22 -13.14 -1.61 -3.05
N TYR A 23 -12.48 -1.30 -4.15
CA TYR A 23 -12.49 0.04 -4.74
C TYR A 23 -13.08 0.06 -6.16
N GLY A 24 -13.24 -1.10 -6.80
CA GLY A 24 -13.74 -1.23 -8.16
C GLY A 24 -12.67 -0.95 -9.22
N ASP A 25 -13.03 -1.26 -10.46
CA ASP A 25 -12.09 -1.34 -11.59
C ASP A 25 -11.45 0.00 -11.91
N ASP A 26 -12.24 1.05 -12.11
CA ASP A 26 -11.76 2.38 -12.50
C ASP A 26 -10.65 2.92 -11.58
N LYS A 27 -10.83 2.73 -10.27
CA LYS A 27 -9.90 3.22 -9.25
C LYS A 27 -8.64 2.38 -9.21
N MET A 28 -8.78 1.05 -9.32
CA MET A 28 -7.63 0.16 -9.27
C MET A 28 -6.77 0.28 -10.55
N MET A 29 -7.41 0.41 -11.70
CA MET A 29 -6.73 0.68 -12.98
C MET A 29 -5.91 1.97 -12.91
N LYS A 30 -6.49 3.03 -12.35
CA LYS A 30 -5.75 4.29 -12.13
C LYS A 30 -4.56 4.12 -11.19
N ILE A 31 -4.72 3.40 -10.08
CA ILE A 31 -3.61 3.14 -9.15
C ILE A 31 -2.49 2.34 -9.84
N CYS A 32 -2.84 1.32 -10.63
CA CYS A 32 -1.86 0.55 -11.39
C CYS A 32 -1.09 1.42 -12.39
N GLN A 33 -1.82 2.23 -13.18
CA GLN A 33 -1.23 3.14 -14.16
C GLN A 33 -0.29 4.16 -13.50
N ASP A 34 -0.73 4.81 -12.41
CA ASP A 34 0.08 5.78 -11.65
C ASP A 34 1.32 5.15 -11.03
N SER A 35 1.34 3.81 -10.88
CA SER A 35 2.44 3.04 -10.30
C SER A 35 3.34 2.37 -11.34
N GLY A 36 3.11 2.61 -12.64
CA GLY A 36 3.88 1.99 -13.72
C GLY A 36 3.58 0.51 -13.94
N ILE A 37 2.41 0.03 -13.50
CA ILE A 37 1.98 -1.36 -13.63
C ILE A 37 0.86 -1.43 -14.68
N ALA A 38 1.02 -2.31 -15.66
CA ALA A 38 -0.08 -2.69 -16.53
C ALA A 38 -0.94 -3.72 -15.80
N CYS A 39 -2.17 -3.35 -15.45
CA CYS A 39 -3.16 -4.22 -14.82
C CYS A 39 -4.34 -4.44 -15.77
N ASP A 40 -4.93 -5.61 -15.71
CA ASP A 40 -6.20 -5.93 -16.37
C ASP A 40 -7.33 -6.05 -15.33
N THR A 41 -8.57 -5.95 -15.80
CA THR A 41 -9.79 -6.00 -14.95
C THR A 41 -9.99 -7.34 -14.25
N ASP A 42 -9.29 -8.39 -14.67
CA ASP A 42 -9.29 -9.70 -14.02
C ASP A 42 -8.31 -9.78 -12.84
N GLY A 43 -7.61 -8.69 -12.52
CA GLY A 43 -6.62 -8.63 -11.45
C GLY A 43 -5.28 -9.27 -11.82
N THR A 44 -5.05 -9.55 -13.10
CA THR A 44 -3.72 -9.84 -13.62
C THR A 44 -2.92 -8.55 -13.81
N PHE A 45 -1.59 -8.66 -13.74
CA PHE A 45 -0.71 -7.52 -13.92
C PHE A 45 0.64 -7.95 -14.51
N SER A 46 1.33 -7.02 -15.14
CA SER A 46 2.66 -7.22 -15.72
C SER A 46 3.57 -6.01 -15.44
N HIS A 47 4.79 -6.02 -16.00
CA HIS A 47 5.79 -4.94 -15.90
C HIS A 47 6.55 -4.83 -14.55
N ILE A 48 6.50 -5.86 -13.71
CA ILE A 48 7.43 -6.00 -12.57
C ILE A 48 8.58 -6.93 -13.00
N THR A 49 9.79 -6.39 -13.12
CA THR A 49 11.03 -7.09 -13.45
C THR A 49 12.00 -7.03 -12.26
N GLU A 50 13.02 -7.89 -12.25
CA GLU A 50 14.04 -7.86 -11.18
C GLU A 50 14.72 -6.49 -11.03
N GLU A 51 14.85 -5.75 -12.12
CA GLU A 51 15.53 -4.45 -12.19
C GLU A 51 14.69 -3.32 -11.60
N ASN A 52 13.37 -3.33 -11.80
CA ASN A 52 12.48 -2.24 -11.40
C ASN A 52 11.61 -2.56 -10.17
N LYS A 53 11.68 -3.79 -9.65
CA LYS A 53 10.78 -4.32 -8.60
C LYS A 53 10.63 -3.40 -7.40
N LEU A 54 11.71 -2.78 -6.94
CA LEU A 54 11.72 -1.92 -5.75
C LEU A 54 11.07 -0.56 -5.99
N GLU A 55 11.25 0.00 -7.18
CA GLU A 55 10.65 1.30 -7.53
C GLU A 55 9.16 1.14 -7.78
N VAL A 56 8.79 0.14 -8.59
CA VAL A 56 7.39 -0.16 -8.92
C VAL A 56 6.59 -0.49 -7.66
N ILE A 57 7.14 -1.31 -6.75
CA ILE A 57 6.43 -1.63 -5.51
C ILE A 57 6.30 -0.43 -4.58
N LYS A 58 7.32 0.45 -4.54
CA LYS A 58 7.28 1.68 -3.76
C LYS A 58 6.14 2.57 -4.25
N GLU A 59 6.06 2.82 -5.55
CA GLU A 59 4.99 3.62 -6.15
C GLU A 59 3.61 2.99 -5.95
N LEU A 60 3.49 1.67 -6.11
CA LEU A 60 2.23 0.94 -5.85
C LEU A 60 1.75 1.16 -4.43
N ILE A 61 2.64 1.00 -3.43
CA ILE A 61 2.29 1.21 -2.02
C ILE A 61 1.88 2.66 -1.78
N ILE A 62 2.60 3.63 -2.33
CA ILE A 62 2.31 5.06 -2.16
C ILE A 62 0.94 5.40 -2.76
N ASN A 63 0.68 5.01 -4.01
CA ASN A 63 -0.54 5.35 -4.72
C ASN A 63 -1.75 4.63 -4.14
N TYR A 64 -1.60 3.37 -3.74
CA TYR A 64 -2.65 2.63 -3.03
C TYR A 64 -2.96 3.29 -1.67
N ALA A 65 -1.95 3.69 -0.90
CA ALA A 65 -2.14 4.30 0.42
C ALA A 65 -2.73 5.72 0.39
N LYS A 66 -2.56 6.48 -0.71
CA LYS A 66 -3.16 7.81 -0.87
C LYS A 66 -4.69 7.77 -0.98
N PHE A 67 -5.25 6.62 -1.38
CA PHE A 67 -6.65 6.52 -1.73
C PHE A 67 -7.58 6.69 -0.52
N ASN A 68 -7.35 5.96 0.57
CA ASN A 68 -8.06 6.12 1.83
C ASN A 68 -7.29 5.51 3.01
N LEU A 69 -7.74 5.82 4.24
CA LEU A 69 -7.10 5.32 5.46
C LEU A 69 -7.07 3.78 5.55
N PRO A 70 -8.15 3.03 5.22
CA PRO A 70 -8.09 1.58 5.12
C PRO A 70 -7.01 1.08 4.16
N ALA A 71 -6.90 1.66 2.95
CA ALA A 71 -5.91 1.29 1.95
C ALA A 71 -4.47 1.48 2.47
N LYS A 72 -4.22 2.60 3.15
CA LYS A 72 -2.95 2.87 3.84
C LYS A 72 -2.65 1.81 4.89
N MET A 73 -3.63 1.44 5.72
CA MET A 73 -3.41 0.42 6.74
C MET A 73 -3.15 -0.96 6.12
N THR A 74 -3.92 -1.35 5.10
CA THR A 74 -3.76 -2.64 4.40
C THR A 74 -2.38 -2.76 3.76
N SER A 75 -1.93 -1.74 3.04
CA SER A 75 -0.61 -1.72 2.40
C SER A 75 0.53 -1.80 3.42
N LEU A 76 0.44 -1.08 4.54
CA LEU A 76 1.44 -1.15 5.62
C LEU A 76 1.50 -2.53 6.30
N VAL A 77 0.33 -3.13 6.59
CA VAL A 77 0.25 -4.46 7.23
C VAL A 77 0.80 -5.53 6.29
N LEU A 78 0.41 -5.51 5.01
CA LEU A 78 0.91 -6.45 4.02
C LEU A 78 2.42 -6.26 3.78
N ALA A 79 2.91 -5.01 3.67
CA ALA A 79 4.33 -4.75 3.46
C ALA A 79 5.17 -5.34 4.62
N LYS A 80 4.69 -5.17 5.86
CA LYS A 80 5.33 -5.78 7.03
C LYS A 80 5.29 -7.32 7.00
N LYS A 81 4.18 -7.92 6.58
CA LYS A 81 4.03 -9.38 6.47
C LYS A 81 5.00 -9.98 5.45
N TYR A 82 5.19 -9.30 4.32
CA TYR A 82 6.03 -9.76 3.20
C TYR A 82 7.49 -9.24 3.28
N GLY A 83 7.85 -8.48 4.32
CA GLY A 83 9.19 -7.92 4.48
C GLY A 83 9.56 -6.83 3.47
N ILE A 84 8.57 -6.20 2.83
CA ILE A 84 8.76 -5.17 1.81
C ILE A 84 9.06 -3.83 2.50
N PRO A 85 10.09 -3.09 2.03
CA PRO A 85 10.43 -1.79 2.59
C PRO A 85 9.28 -0.80 2.47
N ILE A 86 8.88 -0.22 3.60
CA ILE A 86 7.82 0.78 3.64
C ILE A 86 8.40 2.14 3.25
N PRO A 87 7.81 2.83 2.23
CA PRO A 87 8.22 4.16 1.82
C PRO A 87 8.15 5.16 2.98
N GLU A 88 9.15 6.04 3.11
CA GLU A 88 9.20 7.02 4.21
C GLU A 88 8.05 8.02 4.14
N GLU A 89 7.54 8.29 2.93
CA GLU A 89 6.40 9.17 2.69
C GLU A 89 5.18 8.73 3.51
N LEU A 90 5.03 7.43 3.76
CA LEU A 90 3.92 6.85 4.51
C LEU A 90 4.16 6.76 6.02
N LYS A 91 5.44 6.83 6.46
CA LYS A 91 5.84 6.80 7.87
C LYS A 91 5.55 8.11 8.60
N SER A 92 5.21 9.17 7.88
CA SER A 92 4.79 10.43 8.49
C SER A 92 3.52 10.21 9.34
N LYS A 93 3.73 10.13 10.67
CA LYS A 93 2.66 10.31 11.65
C LYS A 93 2.20 11.75 11.51
N GLY A 94 1.17 11.98 10.70
CA GLY A 94 0.38 13.19 10.83
C GLY A 94 0.05 13.34 12.32
N LYS A 95 0.50 14.44 12.94
CA LYS A 95 0.24 14.75 14.35
C LYS A 95 -1.27 14.97 14.53
N HIS A 96 -2.04 13.89 14.54
CA HIS A 96 -3.44 13.96 14.91
C HIS A 96 -3.47 14.12 16.43
N LYS A 97 -3.48 15.37 16.89
CA LYS A 97 -3.82 15.67 18.29
C LYS A 97 -5.24 15.16 18.47
N SER A 98 -5.40 14.03 19.17
CA SER A 98 -6.71 13.57 19.62
C SER A 98 -7.33 14.69 20.47
N LYS A 99 -8.48 15.24 20.04
CA LYS A 99 -9.26 16.21 20.82
C LYS A 99 -9.85 15.58 22.10
N TYR A 100 -9.81 14.26 22.24
CA TYR A 100 -10.43 13.51 23.33
C TYR A 100 -9.45 13.06 24.42
N ARG A 101 -8.25 13.64 24.50
CA ARG A 101 -7.38 13.42 25.67
C ARG A 101 -7.84 14.33 26.81
N VAL A 102 -9.01 14.04 27.37
CA VAL A 102 -9.47 14.65 28.61
C VAL A 102 -8.50 14.22 29.70
N LYS A 103 -7.79 15.19 30.27
CA LYS A 103 -6.92 14.98 31.42
C LYS A 103 -7.79 14.49 32.59
N PHE A 104 -7.70 13.21 32.93
CA PHE A 104 -7.95 12.79 34.31
C PHE A 104 -6.75 13.27 35.15
N GLU A 105 -6.69 14.57 35.40
CA GLU A 105 -5.89 15.08 36.51
C GLU A 105 -6.63 14.67 37.79
N SER A 106 -5.90 13.92 38.60
CA SER A 106 -6.34 13.22 39.79
C SER A 106 -7.14 14.15 40.72
N ILE A 107 -8.36 13.74 41.04
CA ILE A 107 -9.08 14.25 42.22
C ILE A 107 -8.24 13.81 43.42
N LYS A 108 -7.59 14.77 44.08
CA LYS A 108 -7.02 14.62 45.42
C LYS A 108 -8.09 14.93 46.45
#